data_AF-A0A7U3ZQL8-F1
#
_entry.id   AF-A0A7U3ZQL8-F1
#
_cell.length_a   1.000
_cell.length_b   1.000
_cell.length_c   1.000
_cell.angle_alpha   90.00
_cell.angle_beta   90.00
_cell.angle_gamma   90.00
#
_symmetry.space_group_name_H-M   'P 1'
#
loop_
_entity.id
_entity.type
_entity.pdbx_description
1 polymer ?
#
loop_
_entity_poly.entity_id
_entity_poly.type
_entity_poly.pdbx_seq_one_letter_code
_entity_poly.pdbx_strand_id
1 'polypeptide(L)'
;MEHMSRTFLFGLLCILSRVGWGQCITLKGTIKEAVSGPAVQANFSVRMNGTKQAVGKSTEQGTFSLLLPCSATALMVEKKGFRTLVIPITGNEGTAAFFVDLELYPVDKQTADRPYFQSEQQDLVLAGKDSTRSDRYAVRYFKLIDEQTKLPLKGEVCLLYTKTDVKKCLPISNSTKGEKVVFTQEDIVGVIVTVNGYQTYNGNLIIDRLDNQSSVYEIALSRMVSMIAFSINASNATPNSTVKLVDVGNKPVPLRMADETHGYARVTTGSDYRLGWYSGSLKKTAERVITQVKGLHLVSLTVTEPSPLPAARPPLSGTVAIPAARTILFSQSQYELSLSARQTLDSVAYWLKQNPEMKAQITGFTDNVGNPGLNKTLSEFRAKVTIHYLTARGVPDDRLVGRGLGDQSPAAPNDTEANKVRNRRVEIKLLPDSFTGLK
;
A
#
# COMPACT_ATOMS: atom_id res chain seq x y z
N MET A 1 -35.25 25.63 -60.10
CA MET A 1 -34.16 24.84 -60.71
C MET A 1 -32.85 25.43 -60.20
N GLU A 2 -32.58 25.21 -58.92
CA GLU A 2 -31.67 24.15 -58.46
C GLU A 2 -30.23 24.40 -58.89
N HIS A 3 -29.39 24.85 -57.95
CA HIS A 3 -28.11 24.20 -57.70
C HIS A 3 -27.71 24.37 -56.23
N MET A 4 -28.07 23.34 -55.45
CA MET A 4 -27.56 22.99 -54.13
C MET A 4 -26.03 22.81 -54.17
N SER A 5 -25.30 23.46 -53.26
CA SER A 5 -24.85 22.92 -51.96
C SER A 5 -23.96 21.67 -52.06
N ARG A 6 -22.66 21.86 -51.75
CA ARG A 6 -21.74 20.81 -51.29
C ARG A 6 -21.12 21.26 -49.97
N THR A 7 -21.91 21.18 -48.90
CA THR A 7 -21.42 21.20 -47.53
C THR A 7 -20.91 19.81 -47.20
N PHE A 8 -19.59 19.66 -47.04
CA PHE A 8 -18.98 18.40 -46.61
C PHE A 8 -19.31 18.15 -45.14
N LEU A 9 -20.08 17.09 -44.93
CA LEU A 9 -20.50 16.52 -43.66
C LEU A 9 -19.31 15.82 -43.00
N PHE A 10 -18.63 16.48 -42.06
CA PHE A 10 -17.77 15.81 -41.06
C PHE A 10 -18.54 15.71 -39.73
N GLY A 11 -19.59 14.90 -39.75
CA GLY A 11 -20.19 14.35 -38.54
C GLY A 11 -19.63 12.96 -38.33
N LEU A 12 -18.57 12.82 -37.53
CA LEU A 12 -18.13 11.53 -37.02
C LEU A 12 -17.99 11.61 -35.50
N LEU A 13 -19.02 11.10 -34.84
CA LEU A 13 -18.98 10.38 -33.56
C LEU A 13 -17.83 10.75 -32.61
N CYS A 14 -18.05 11.77 -31.79
CA CYS A 14 -17.38 11.86 -30.50
C CYS A 14 -18.09 10.90 -29.53
N ILE A 15 -17.92 9.58 -29.74
CA ILE A 15 -18.21 8.62 -28.68
C ILE A 15 -17.10 8.82 -27.66
N LEU A 16 -17.41 9.58 -26.61
CA LEU A 16 -16.69 9.55 -25.35
C LEU A 16 -16.58 8.08 -24.93
N SER A 17 -15.44 7.46 -25.23
CA SER A 17 -15.02 6.24 -24.59
C SER A 17 -14.84 6.55 -23.12
N ARG A 18 -15.94 6.45 -22.35
CA ARG A 18 -15.88 6.16 -20.92
C ARG A 18 -15.23 4.80 -20.81
N VAL A 19 -13.90 4.77 -20.87
CA VAL A 19 -13.13 3.69 -20.28
C VAL A 19 -13.66 3.61 -18.86
N GLY A 20 -14.31 2.51 -18.49
CA GLY A 20 -14.73 2.29 -17.11
C GLY A 20 -13.46 2.06 -16.29
N TRP A 21 -12.81 3.13 -15.85
CA TRP A 21 -11.73 3.05 -14.88
C TRP A 21 -12.35 2.43 -13.63
N GLY A 22 -11.97 1.20 -13.28
CA GLY A 22 -12.49 0.49 -12.12
C GLY A 22 -12.31 1.31 -10.84
N GLN A 23 -13.34 2.07 -10.48
CA GLN A 23 -13.42 2.77 -9.21
C GLN A 23 -13.75 1.72 -8.16
N CYS A 24 -12.85 1.57 -7.20
CA CYS A 24 -12.94 0.50 -6.22
C CYS A 24 -13.18 1.08 -4.83
N ILE A 25 -12.35 2.02 -4.40
CA ILE A 25 -12.33 2.43 -2.99
C ILE A 25 -13.12 3.72 -2.83
N THR A 26 -14.08 3.73 -1.91
CA THR A 26 -14.73 4.97 -1.47
C THR A 26 -14.04 5.47 -0.20
N LEU A 27 -13.32 6.58 -0.27
CA LEU A 27 -12.67 7.18 0.91
C LEU A 27 -13.46 8.40 1.36
N LYS A 28 -14.01 8.34 2.57
CA LYS A 28 -14.73 9.42 3.22
C LYS A 28 -13.95 9.94 4.42
N GLY A 29 -14.28 11.13 4.88
CA GLY A 29 -13.59 11.65 6.05
C GLY A 29 -13.77 13.13 6.30
N THR A 30 -12.98 13.61 7.25
CA THR A 30 -12.84 15.02 7.56
C THR A 30 -11.41 15.49 7.38
N ILE A 31 -11.23 16.77 7.12
CA ILE A 31 -9.94 17.43 7.05
C ILE A 31 -10.00 18.77 7.77
N LYS A 32 -9.01 18.97 8.66
CA LYS A 32 -8.88 20.17 9.46
C LYS A 32 -7.45 20.68 9.49
N GLU A 33 -7.26 21.89 9.97
CA GLU A 33 -5.94 22.43 10.26
C GLU A 33 -5.42 21.81 11.57
N ALA A 34 -4.17 21.36 11.56
CA ALA A 34 -3.58 20.62 12.67
C ALA A 34 -3.42 21.45 13.96
N VAL A 35 -3.23 22.78 13.82
CA VAL A 35 -2.89 23.67 14.95
C VAL A 35 -4.13 24.33 15.53
N SER A 36 -4.87 25.07 14.73
CA SER A 36 -6.04 25.82 15.19
C SER A 36 -7.33 24.99 15.21
N GLY A 37 -7.35 23.83 14.52
CA GLY A 37 -8.51 22.93 14.45
C GLY A 37 -9.67 23.26 13.49
N PRO A 38 -9.76 24.40 12.76
CA PRO A 38 -10.88 24.65 11.86
C PRO A 38 -10.87 23.70 10.68
N ALA A 39 -12.06 23.51 10.10
CA ALA A 39 -12.25 22.77 8.87
C ALA A 39 -11.47 23.38 7.69
N VAL A 40 -11.02 22.51 6.78
CA VAL A 40 -10.16 22.93 5.67
C VAL A 40 -10.73 22.46 4.32
N GLN A 41 -11.14 23.40 3.47
CA GLN A 41 -11.43 23.11 2.07
C GLN A 41 -10.12 22.90 1.28
N ALA A 42 -9.86 21.69 0.80
CA ALA A 42 -8.63 21.27 0.13
C ALA A 42 -8.91 20.46 -1.14
N ASN A 43 -7.96 20.45 -2.06
CA ASN A 43 -8.00 19.66 -3.29
C ASN A 43 -7.36 18.29 -3.06
N PHE A 44 -7.97 17.25 -3.63
CA PHE A 44 -7.48 15.88 -3.55
C PHE A 44 -7.08 15.37 -4.93
N SER A 45 -5.91 14.74 -4.98
CA SER A 45 -5.41 14.02 -6.15
C SER A 45 -4.87 12.66 -5.73
N VAL A 46 -4.73 11.73 -6.66
CA VAL A 46 -4.04 10.46 -6.46
C VAL A 46 -2.85 10.34 -7.39
N ARG A 47 -1.84 9.56 -6.97
CA ARG A 47 -0.75 9.12 -7.83
C ARG A 47 -1.02 7.73 -8.38
N MET A 48 -0.93 7.57 -9.70
CA MET A 48 -1.08 6.29 -10.40
C MET A 48 -0.01 6.17 -11.47
N ASN A 49 0.78 5.10 -11.47
CA ASN A 49 1.85 4.89 -12.46
C ASN A 49 2.75 6.12 -12.69
N GLY A 50 3.04 6.87 -11.60
CA GLY A 50 3.84 8.10 -11.64
C GLY A 50 3.09 9.38 -12.03
N THR A 51 1.86 9.30 -12.55
CA THR A 51 1.06 10.48 -12.91
C THR A 51 0.12 10.91 -11.77
N LYS A 52 -0.14 12.20 -11.70
CA LYS A 52 -1.07 12.81 -10.75
C LYS A 52 -2.43 12.98 -11.42
N GLN A 53 -3.50 12.59 -10.74
CA GLN A 53 -4.88 12.75 -11.22
C GLN A 53 -5.75 13.32 -10.12
N ALA A 54 -6.52 14.37 -10.43
CA ALA A 54 -7.49 14.95 -9.49
C ALA A 54 -8.65 13.98 -9.23
N VAL A 55 -9.09 13.87 -7.97
CA VAL A 55 -10.19 12.97 -7.55
C VAL A 55 -11.32 13.68 -6.79
N GLY A 56 -11.11 14.90 -6.32
CA GLY A 56 -12.16 15.68 -5.68
C GLY A 56 -11.65 16.81 -4.80
N LYS A 57 -12.55 17.37 -3.98
CA LYS A 57 -12.28 18.43 -3.01
C LYS A 57 -13.06 18.16 -1.72
N SER A 58 -12.60 18.67 -0.59
CA SER A 58 -13.43 18.74 0.62
C SER A 58 -14.39 19.93 0.56
N THR A 59 -15.43 19.89 1.40
CA THR A 59 -16.37 20.99 1.62
C THR A 59 -15.76 22.08 2.49
N GLU A 60 -16.47 23.20 2.68
CA GLU A 60 -16.08 24.26 3.61
C GLU A 60 -16.06 23.77 5.07
N GLN A 61 -16.93 22.81 5.40
CA GLN A 61 -16.97 22.12 6.69
C GLN A 61 -15.89 21.03 6.80
N GLY A 62 -15.02 20.90 5.79
CA GLY A 62 -13.88 19.99 5.82
C GLY A 62 -14.25 18.54 5.59
N THR A 63 -15.48 18.21 5.22
CA THR A 63 -15.90 16.84 4.91
C THR A 63 -15.55 16.49 3.47
N PHE A 64 -15.27 15.22 3.18
CA PHE A 64 -15.02 14.75 1.82
C PHE A 64 -15.54 13.33 1.57
N SER A 65 -15.79 13.02 0.30
CA SER A 65 -16.11 11.68 -0.20
C SER A 65 -15.48 11.53 -1.57
N LEU A 66 -14.51 10.63 -1.69
CA LEU A 66 -13.66 10.46 -2.88
C LEU A 66 -13.80 9.04 -3.42
N LEU A 67 -13.84 8.91 -4.74
CA LEU A 67 -13.77 7.62 -5.42
C LEU A 67 -12.34 7.43 -5.92
N LEU A 68 -11.62 6.52 -5.28
CA LEU A 68 -10.23 6.24 -5.59
C LEU A 68 -10.13 5.07 -6.57
N PRO A 69 -9.37 5.21 -7.67
CA PRO A 69 -9.08 4.10 -8.57
C PRO A 69 -8.31 2.99 -7.84
N CYS A 70 -8.55 1.73 -8.23
CA CYS A 70 -7.81 0.57 -7.70
C CYS A 70 -6.27 0.69 -7.82
N SER A 71 -5.79 1.44 -8.81
CA SER A 71 -4.35 1.65 -9.08
C SER A 71 -3.74 2.83 -8.31
N ALA A 72 -4.49 3.48 -7.40
CA ALA A 72 -3.98 4.59 -6.61
C ALA A 72 -2.89 4.11 -5.63
N THR A 73 -1.70 4.70 -5.76
CA THR A 73 -0.52 4.37 -4.93
C THR A 73 -0.25 5.40 -3.83
N ALA A 74 -0.80 6.61 -3.96
CA ALA A 74 -0.75 7.64 -2.94
C ALA A 74 -1.93 8.61 -3.07
N LEU A 75 -2.42 9.10 -1.93
CA LEU A 75 -3.33 10.23 -1.82
C LEU A 75 -2.51 11.51 -1.64
N MET A 76 -2.85 12.54 -2.38
CA MET A 76 -2.24 13.87 -2.30
C MET A 76 -3.31 14.89 -1.92
N VAL A 77 -3.04 15.70 -0.91
CA VAL A 77 -3.95 16.73 -0.44
C VAL A 77 -3.26 18.09 -0.45
N GLU A 78 -3.88 19.06 -1.12
CA GLU A 78 -3.26 20.34 -1.44
C GLU A 78 -4.20 21.50 -1.16
N LYS A 79 -3.67 22.52 -0.48
CA LYS A 79 -4.36 23.79 -0.27
C LYS A 79 -3.34 24.92 -0.20
N LYS A 80 -3.67 26.07 -0.81
CA LYS A 80 -2.86 27.29 -0.68
C LYS A 80 -2.73 27.68 0.80
N GLY A 81 -1.50 27.90 1.24
CA GLY A 81 -1.14 28.24 2.62
C GLY A 81 -0.82 27.03 3.49
N PHE A 82 -0.89 25.81 2.94
CA PHE A 82 -0.63 24.57 3.66
C PHE A 82 0.41 23.72 2.95
N ARG A 83 1.11 22.90 3.71
CA ARG A 83 2.05 21.91 3.19
C ARG A 83 1.27 20.82 2.46
N THR A 84 1.77 20.39 1.30
CA THR A 84 1.18 19.27 0.57
C THR A 84 1.34 17.98 1.37
N LEU A 85 0.21 17.34 1.67
CA LEU A 85 0.17 16.06 2.36
C LEU A 85 0.18 14.94 1.32
N VAL A 86 1.18 14.05 1.39
CA VAL A 86 1.28 12.88 0.51
C VAL A 86 1.27 11.62 1.36
N ILE A 87 0.20 10.83 1.23
CA ILE A 87 -0.01 9.61 2.00
C ILE A 87 0.04 8.41 1.05
N PRO A 88 1.05 7.53 1.14
CA PRO A 88 1.06 6.27 0.41
C PRO A 88 -0.22 5.47 0.71
N ILE A 89 -0.84 4.87 -0.31
CA ILE A 89 -1.99 3.99 -0.13
C ILE A 89 -1.49 2.57 -0.25
N THR A 90 -1.81 1.74 0.73
CA THR A 90 -1.47 0.32 0.76
C THR A 90 -2.68 -0.50 1.22
N GLY A 91 -2.62 -1.81 1.00
CA GLY A 91 -3.81 -2.66 1.13
C GLY A 91 -4.70 -2.57 -0.11
N ASN A 92 -5.38 -3.67 -0.42
CA ASN A 92 -6.29 -3.73 -1.57
C ASN A 92 -7.35 -4.80 -1.29
N GLU A 93 -8.57 -4.36 -0.94
CA GLU A 93 -9.65 -5.24 -0.50
C GLU A 93 -10.96 -4.92 -1.24
N GLY A 94 -10.88 -4.52 -2.51
CA GLY A 94 -12.05 -4.42 -3.39
C GLY A 94 -12.86 -3.12 -3.25
N THR A 95 -14.20 -3.23 -3.30
CA THR A 95 -15.13 -2.08 -3.47
C THR A 95 -15.60 -1.42 -2.17
N ALA A 96 -14.82 -1.52 -1.09
CA ALA A 96 -15.24 -1.10 0.25
C ALA A 96 -15.15 0.43 0.47
N ALA A 97 -15.94 0.91 1.44
CA ALA A 97 -15.87 2.28 1.93
C ALA A 97 -14.98 2.37 3.17
N PHE A 98 -14.20 3.44 3.29
CA PHE A 98 -13.28 3.68 4.40
C PHE A 98 -13.41 5.11 4.89
N PHE A 99 -13.09 5.33 6.17
CA PHE A 99 -13.21 6.62 6.84
C PHE A 99 -11.90 7.02 7.51
N VAL A 100 -11.49 8.27 7.36
CA VAL A 100 -10.26 8.81 7.96
C VAL A 100 -10.42 10.28 8.35
N ASP A 101 -9.67 10.75 9.36
CA ASP A 101 -9.49 12.20 9.57
C ASP A 101 -8.06 12.62 9.21
N LEU A 102 -7.99 13.61 8.35
CA LEU A 102 -6.73 14.18 7.86
C LEU A 102 -6.49 15.55 8.51
N GLU A 103 -5.21 15.89 8.64
CA GLU A 103 -4.78 17.16 9.19
C GLU A 103 -3.79 17.79 8.21
N LEU A 104 -4.03 19.06 7.86
CA LEU A 104 -3.08 19.87 7.10
C LEU A 104 -2.36 20.83 8.04
N TYR A 105 -1.06 20.98 7.79
CA TYR A 105 -0.21 21.90 8.52
C TYR A 105 -0.01 23.14 7.66
N PRO A 106 -0.21 24.36 8.21
CA PRO A 106 0.15 25.58 7.52
C PRO A 106 1.62 25.55 7.08
N VAL A 107 1.93 26.22 5.98
CA VAL A 107 3.34 26.45 5.63
C VAL A 107 4.01 27.29 6.72
N ASP A 108 5.28 27.01 7.01
CA ASP A 108 6.01 27.80 8.00
C ASP A 108 6.02 29.27 7.57
N LYS A 109 5.81 30.17 8.54
CA LYS A 109 6.14 31.58 8.36
C LYS A 109 7.66 31.67 8.32
N GLN A 110 8.25 31.55 7.13
CA GLN A 110 9.67 31.72 6.97
C GLN A 110 10.02 33.18 7.28
N THR A 111 10.76 33.36 8.36
CA THR A 111 11.41 34.61 8.72
C THR A 111 12.45 34.90 7.62
N ALA A 112 12.11 35.85 6.76
CA ALA A 112 12.94 36.56 5.77
C ALA A 112 12.96 36.08 4.31
N ASP A 113 12.64 34.85 3.94
CA ASP A 113 12.58 34.45 2.53
C ASP A 113 11.17 33.92 2.19
N ARG A 114 10.48 34.56 1.24
CA ARG A 114 9.04 34.33 0.97
C ARG A 114 8.71 32.85 0.68
N PRO A 115 7.67 32.26 1.28
CA PRO A 115 7.18 30.95 0.87
C PRO A 115 6.60 31.05 -0.55
N TYR A 116 7.18 30.29 -1.48
CA TYR A 116 6.78 30.26 -2.89
C TYR A 116 6.24 28.88 -3.26
N PHE A 117 5.07 28.81 -3.90
CA PHE A 117 4.49 27.55 -4.34
C PHE A 117 5.16 27.04 -5.62
N GLN A 118 5.32 25.71 -5.76
CA GLN A 118 5.72 25.11 -7.05
C GLN A 118 4.68 25.37 -8.17
N SER A 119 3.40 25.61 -7.80
CA SER A 119 2.34 26.03 -8.73
C SER A 119 2.38 27.53 -9.09
N GLU A 120 3.16 28.34 -8.37
CA GLU A 120 3.32 29.77 -8.65
C GLU A 120 4.49 30.04 -9.62
N GLN A 121 5.20 28.99 -10.05
CA GLN A 121 6.33 29.00 -10.99
C GLN A 121 5.90 29.40 -12.41
N GLN A 122 5.47 30.65 -12.59
CA GLN A 122 5.29 31.27 -13.90
C GLN A 122 6.16 32.52 -14.10
N ASP A 123 6.56 33.25 -13.03
CA ASP A 123 7.09 34.62 -13.21
C ASP A 123 8.42 34.98 -12.52
N LEU A 124 9.09 34.07 -11.81
CA LEU A 124 10.41 34.36 -11.24
C LEU A 124 11.53 34.09 -12.25
N VAL A 125 11.59 34.92 -13.29
CA VAL A 125 12.83 35.12 -14.05
C VAL A 125 13.71 36.02 -13.21
N LEU A 126 14.78 35.49 -12.60
CA LEU A 126 15.85 36.32 -12.07
C LEU A 126 16.39 37.12 -13.27
N ALA A 127 15.96 38.38 -13.39
CA ALA A 127 16.40 39.26 -14.46
C ALA A 127 17.93 39.21 -14.50
N GLY A 128 18.47 38.80 -15.65
CA GLY A 128 19.90 38.56 -15.85
C GLY A 128 20.70 39.81 -15.55
N LYS A 129 21.14 39.97 -14.31
CA LYS A 129 22.30 40.80 -14.00
C LYS A 129 23.52 39.95 -14.30
N ASP A 130 24.32 40.46 -15.23
CA ASP A 130 25.63 39.94 -15.60
C ASP A 130 26.37 39.41 -14.36
N SER A 131 26.65 38.11 -14.39
CA SER A 131 27.44 37.41 -13.39
C SER A 131 28.91 37.84 -13.49
N THR A 132 29.21 39.07 -13.10
CA THR A 132 30.55 39.42 -12.65
C THR A 132 30.80 38.63 -11.37
N ARG A 133 31.90 37.87 -11.34
CA ARG A 133 32.32 37.07 -10.18
C ARG A 133 32.39 38.01 -8.97
N SER A 134 31.40 37.92 -8.09
CA SER A 134 31.34 38.68 -6.85
C SER A 134 32.13 37.92 -5.79
N ASP A 135 33.03 38.59 -5.06
CA ASP A 135 33.67 38.03 -3.86
C ASP A 135 32.68 37.83 -2.69
N ARG A 136 31.42 38.23 -2.89
CA ARG A 136 30.38 38.10 -1.88
C ARG A 136 29.71 36.74 -1.97
N TYR A 137 29.35 36.21 -0.81
CA TYR A 137 28.69 34.94 -0.64
C TYR A 137 27.52 35.07 0.34
N ALA A 138 26.62 34.09 0.34
CA ALA A 138 25.60 33.93 1.37
C ALA A 138 25.84 32.61 2.10
N VAL A 139 25.80 32.63 3.42
CA VAL A 139 25.91 31.40 4.24
C VAL A 139 24.54 31.02 4.76
N ARG A 140 24.16 29.75 4.63
CA ARG A 140 22.96 29.20 5.24
C ARG A 140 23.30 27.97 6.07
N TYR A 141 22.78 27.91 7.28
CA TYR A 141 22.89 26.74 8.15
C TYR A 141 21.56 25.99 8.13
N PHE A 142 21.55 24.79 7.56
CA PHE A 142 20.34 23.97 7.49
C PHE A 142 20.18 23.15 8.77
N LYS A 143 19.04 23.32 9.44
CA LYS A 143 18.68 22.57 10.64
C LYS A 143 17.37 21.86 10.42
N LEU A 144 17.30 20.57 10.75
CA LEU A 144 16.08 19.78 10.68
C LEU A 144 15.53 19.60 12.09
N ILE A 145 14.25 19.86 12.28
CA ILE A 145 13.58 19.66 13.57
C ILE A 145 12.25 18.93 13.41
N ASP A 146 11.85 18.21 14.44
CA ASP A 146 10.50 17.67 14.56
C ASP A 146 9.52 18.84 14.80
N GLU A 147 8.49 18.94 13.97
CA GLU A 147 7.60 20.08 14.01
C GLU A 147 6.86 20.26 15.35
N GLN A 148 6.55 19.17 16.05
CA GLN A 148 5.79 19.20 17.29
C GLN A 148 6.69 19.38 18.51
N THR A 149 7.72 18.55 18.62
CA THR A 149 8.61 18.52 19.79
C THR A 149 9.75 19.54 19.69
N LYS A 150 9.99 20.10 18.51
CA LYS A 150 11.13 20.98 18.17
C LYS A 150 12.50 20.36 18.39
N LEU A 151 12.56 19.04 18.63
CA LEU A 151 13.80 18.29 18.78
C LEU A 151 14.52 18.17 17.43
N PRO A 152 15.86 18.23 17.39
CA PRO A 152 16.57 18.15 16.13
C PRO A 152 16.54 16.72 15.53
N LEU A 153 16.62 16.66 14.20
CA LEU A 153 16.48 15.46 13.40
C LEU A 153 17.75 15.19 12.59
N LYS A 154 17.99 13.91 12.30
CA LYS A 154 19.02 13.44 11.37
C LYS A 154 18.38 13.11 10.03
N GLY A 155 18.93 13.63 8.94
CA GLY A 155 18.35 13.46 7.61
C GLY A 155 19.30 13.75 6.47
N GLU A 156 18.72 14.00 5.30
CA GLU A 156 19.42 14.47 4.11
C GLU A 156 18.68 15.67 3.52
N VAL A 157 19.42 16.71 3.16
CA VAL A 157 18.92 17.87 2.42
C VAL A 157 19.57 17.84 1.04
N CYS A 158 18.75 17.84 -0.01
CA CYS A 158 19.18 17.96 -1.40
C CYS A 158 18.79 19.33 -1.95
N LEU A 159 19.77 20.03 -2.52
CA LEU A 159 19.66 21.32 -3.14
C LEU A 159 19.71 21.15 -4.67
N LEU A 160 18.71 21.69 -5.37
CA LEU A 160 18.60 21.69 -6.83
C LEU A 160 18.82 23.11 -7.34
N TYR A 161 20.00 23.38 -7.88
CA TYR A 161 20.40 24.71 -8.34
C TYR A 161 19.83 24.96 -9.73
N THR A 162 18.95 25.96 -9.89
CA THR A 162 18.27 26.18 -11.19
C THR A 162 19.19 26.73 -12.27
N LYS A 163 20.23 27.48 -11.90
CA LYS A 163 21.19 28.03 -12.87
C LYS A 163 22.16 27.00 -13.44
N THR A 164 22.55 26.00 -12.66
CA THR A 164 23.56 25.00 -13.08
C THR A 164 22.97 23.63 -13.37
N ASP A 165 21.68 23.42 -13.06
CA ASP A 165 20.99 22.12 -13.11
C ASP A 165 21.73 21.03 -12.31
N VAL A 166 22.36 21.43 -11.20
CA VAL A 166 23.10 20.50 -10.33
C VAL A 166 22.24 20.15 -9.13
N LYS A 167 22.20 18.86 -8.78
CA LYS A 167 21.65 18.36 -7.52
C LYS A 167 22.79 18.04 -6.55
N LYS A 168 22.80 18.69 -5.38
CA LYS A 168 23.77 18.42 -4.31
C LYS A 168 23.05 18.00 -3.04
N CYS A 169 23.35 16.80 -2.54
CA CYS A 169 22.77 16.31 -1.28
C CYS A 169 23.81 16.36 -0.16
N LEU A 170 23.37 16.76 1.03
CA LEU A 170 24.18 16.82 2.23
C LEU A 170 23.45 16.10 3.38
N PRO A 171 24.12 15.17 4.10
CA PRO A 171 23.56 14.60 5.30
C PRO A 171 23.52 15.67 6.40
N ILE A 172 22.40 15.80 7.09
CA ILE A 172 22.24 16.65 8.25
C ILE A 172 22.39 15.81 9.51
N SER A 173 23.39 16.15 10.33
CA SER A 173 23.57 15.55 11.65
C SER A 173 22.53 16.09 12.65
N ASN A 174 22.32 15.37 13.77
CA ASN A 174 21.49 15.84 14.88
C ASN A 174 22.22 16.94 15.69
N SER A 175 22.64 18.00 15.01
CA SER A 175 23.44 19.11 15.53
C SER A 175 22.58 20.35 15.70
N THR A 176 22.77 21.05 16.81
CA THR A 176 22.09 22.33 17.09
C THR A 176 22.57 23.47 16.20
N LYS A 177 23.78 23.37 15.62
CA LYS A 177 24.37 24.40 14.75
C LYS A 177 23.88 24.33 13.29
N GLY A 178 23.30 23.20 12.87
CA GLY A 178 22.95 22.94 11.48
C GLY A 178 24.18 22.74 10.58
N GLU A 179 23.94 22.28 9.35
CA GLU A 179 25.01 22.09 8.35
C GLU A 179 25.18 23.32 7.47
N LYS A 180 26.43 23.73 7.27
CA LYS A 180 26.78 24.95 6.53
C LYS A 180 26.74 24.72 5.02
N VAL A 181 26.04 25.59 4.31
CA VAL A 181 26.07 25.72 2.85
C VAL A 181 26.44 27.15 2.48
N VAL A 182 27.34 27.29 1.51
CA VAL A 182 27.79 28.58 0.98
C VAL A 182 27.27 28.72 -0.44
N PHE A 183 26.59 29.83 -0.71
CA PHE A 183 26.12 30.23 -2.03
C PHE A 183 27.01 31.36 -2.54
N THR A 184 27.55 31.21 -3.74
CA THR A 184 28.46 32.18 -4.37
C THR A 184 27.82 32.91 -5.55
N GLN A 185 26.54 32.66 -5.79
CA GLN A 185 25.74 33.30 -6.84
C GLN A 185 24.29 33.39 -6.38
N GLU A 186 23.58 34.40 -6.87
CA GLU A 186 22.13 34.49 -6.75
C GLU A 186 21.48 33.36 -7.55
N ASP A 187 20.48 32.67 -6.99
CA ASP A 187 19.82 31.52 -7.61
C ASP A 187 18.47 31.26 -6.94
N ILE A 188 17.60 30.54 -7.63
CA ILE A 188 16.46 29.85 -7.01
C ILE A 188 16.90 28.40 -6.82
N VAL A 189 16.84 27.92 -5.59
CA VAL A 189 17.36 26.59 -5.23
C VAL A 189 16.21 25.75 -4.71
N GLY A 190 15.87 24.68 -5.43
CA GLY A 190 14.92 23.69 -4.94
C GLY A 190 15.50 22.98 -3.72
N VAL A 191 14.70 22.77 -2.68
CA VAL A 191 15.10 22.11 -1.43
C VAL A 191 14.23 20.88 -1.23
N ILE A 192 14.85 19.70 -1.23
CA ILE A 192 14.19 18.43 -0.91
C ILE A 192 14.82 17.89 0.37
N VAL A 193 14.01 17.60 1.38
CA VAL A 193 14.50 17.01 2.64
C VAL A 193 13.87 15.67 2.89
N THR A 194 14.72 14.69 3.22
CA THR A 194 14.29 13.35 3.59
C THR A 194 14.77 12.99 4.99
N VAL A 195 13.84 12.54 5.83
CA VAL A 195 14.10 11.98 7.16
C VAL A 195 13.24 10.73 7.31
N ASN A 196 13.84 9.64 7.80
CA ASN A 196 13.10 8.40 8.02
C ASN A 196 11.98 8.61 9.04
N GLY A 197 10.76 8.18 8.71
CA GLY A 197 9.58 8.36 9.56
C GLY A 197 8.89 9.73 9.42
N TYR A 198 9.36 10.61 8.54
CA TYR A 198 8.78 11.94 8.30
C TYR A 198 8.30 12.08 6.86
N GLN A 199 7.43 13.07 6.63
CA GLN A 199 7.03 13.45 5.28
C GLN A 199 8.19 14.15 4.58
N THR A 200 8.38 13.84 3.29
CA THR A 200 9.37 14.56 2.48
C THR A 200 8.96 16.02 2.37
N TYR A 201 9.87 16.91 2.76
CA TYR A 201 9.69 18.34 2.55
C TYR A 201 10.18 18.70 1.15
N ASN A 202 9.38 19.47 0.42
CA ASN A 202 9.76 20.08 -0.85
C ASN A 202 9.50 21.57 -0.74
N GLY A 203 10.54 22.38 -0.90
CA GLY A 203 10.48 23.83 -0.85
C GLY A 203 11.43 24.46 -1.86
N ASN A 204 11.49 25.79 -1.87
CA ASN A 204 12.44 26.55 -2.66
C ASN A 204 13.10 27.59 -1.75
N LEU A 205 14.38 27.85 -2.00
CA LEU A 205 15.16 28.88 -1.34
C LEU A 205 15.57 29.90 -2.40
N ILE A 206 15.22 31.16 -2.20
CA ILE A 206 15.64 32.24 -3.08
C ILE A 206 16.91 32.86 -2.49
N ILE A 207 17.99 32.84 -3.25
CA ILE A 207 19.22 33.56 -2.92
C ILE A 207 19.21 34.83 -3.79
N ASP A 208 18.68 35.91 -3.25
CA ASP A 208 18.58 37.21 -3.94
C ASP A 208 19.67 38.21 -3.53
N ARG A 209 20.45 37.89 -2.49
CA ARG A 209 21.54 38.73 -1.97
C ARG A 209 22.73 37.89 -1.53
N LEU A 210 23.92 38.34 -1.93
CA LEU A 210 25.21 37.87 -1.45
C LEU A 210 25.81 38.97 -0.58
N ASP A 211 25.52 38.92 0.71
CA ASP A 211 25.78 39.99 1.69
C ASP A 211 26.82 39.59 2.75
N ASN A 212 27.48 38.45 2.57
CA ASN A 212 28.39 37.81 3.52
C ASN A 212 27.75 37.53 4.89
N GLN A 213 26.42 37.50 4.97
CA GLN A 213 25.71 37.16 6.19
C GLN A 213 25.40 35.66 6.26
N SER A 214 25.25 35.19 7.49
CA SER A 214 24.78 33.86 7.80
C SER A 214 23.35 33.88 8.33
N SER A 215 22.50 33.02 7.78
CA SER A 215 21.15 32.79 8.28
C SER A 215 20.94 31.32 8.60
N VAL A 216 20.10 31.02 9.59
CA VAL A 216 19.69 29.66 9.92
C VAL A 216 18.40 29.35 9.19
N TYR A 217 18.41 28.27 8.41
CA TYR A 217 17.23 27.76 7.72
C TYR A 217 16.74 26.51 8.47
N GLU A 218 15.79 26.74 9.37
CA GLU A 218 15.19 25.68 10.18
C GLU A 218 14.00 25.07 9.44
N ILE A 219 14.12 23.79 9.09
CA ILE A 219 13.10 23.02 8.39
C ILE A 219 12.42 22.12 9.40
N ALA A 220 11.18 22.48 9.76
CA ALA A 220 10.34 21.67 10.63
C ALA A 220 9.64 20.58 9.84
N LEU A 221 9.92 19.31 10.14
CA LEU A 221 9.35 18.16 9.44
C LEU A 221 8.16 17.59 10.20
N SER A 222 7.06 17.37 9.48
CA SER A 222 5.90 16.65 9.98
C SER A 222 6.17 15.15 9.93
N ARG A 223 5.81 14.42 11.00
CA ARG A 223 5.91 12.95 11.01
C ARG A 223 5.04 12.34 9.91
N MET A 224 5.48 11.21 9.36
CA MET A 224 4.70 10.44 8.40
C MET A 224 3.42 9.96 9.08
N VAL A 225 2.28 10.31 8.49
CA VAL A 225 0.98 9.87 8.99
C VAL A 225 0.75 8.45 8.49
N SER A 226 0.80 7.49 9.41
CA SER A 226 0.40 6.12 9.14
C SER A 226 -0.91 5.81 9.85
N MET A 227 -1.83 5.20 9.12
CA MET A 227 -3.15 4.85 9.62
C MET A 227 -3.62 3.54 9.03
N ILE A 228 -4.35 2.77 9.83
CA ILE A 228 -5.11 1.62 9.38
C ILE A 228 -6.56 2.05 9.33
N ALA A 229 -7.15 2.13 8.14
CA ALA A 229 -8.58 2.30 7.96
C ALA A 229 -9.21 0.95 7.64
N PHE A 230 -10.31 0.63 8.31
CA PHE A 230 -10.95 -0.66 8.18
C PHE A 230 -12.43 -0.55 7.82
N SER A 231 -12.90 -1.59 7.14
CA SER A 231 -14.31 -1.84 6.83
C SER A 231 -14.63 -3.29 7.18
N ILE A 232 -15.65 -3.50 8.00
CA ILE A 232 -16.01 -4.82 8.49
C ILE A 232 -17.33 -5.23 7.85
N ASN A 233 -17.28 -6.25 7.00
CA ASN A 233 -18.49 -6.87 6.50
C ASN A 233 -19.01 -7.84 7.58
N ALA A 234 -19.99 -7.38 8.32
CA ALA A 234 -20.54 -8.00 9.51
C ALA A 234 -21.97 -8.52 9.30
N SER A 235 -22.37 -8.92 8.09
CA SER A 235 -23.75 -9.34 7.78
C SER A 235 -24.31 -10.43 8.72
N ASN A 236 -23.44 -11.25 9.33
CA ASN A 236 -23.80 -12.29 10.28
C ASN A 236 -23.18 -12.03 11.68
N ALA A 237 -22.91 -10.78 12.06
CA ALA A 237 -22.30 -10.51 13.37
C ALA A 237 -23.32 -10.63 14.50
N THR A 238 -22.90 -11.26 15.59
CA THR A 238 -23.67 -11.35 16.83
C THR A 238 -23.84 -9.97 17.49
N PRO A 239 -24.92 -9.74 18.26
CA PRO A 239 -25.06 -8.56 19.11
C PRO A 239 -23.84 -8.37 20.03
N ASN A 240 -23.49 -7.12 20.33
CA ASN A 240 -22.34 -6.72 21.15
C ASN A 240 -20.96 -7.11 20.57
N SER A 241 -20.85 -7.25 19.25
CA SER A 241 -19.55 -7.44 18.62
C SER A 241 -18.71 -6.15 18.64
N THR A 242 -17.40 -6.28 18.81
CA THR A 242 -16.47 -5.16 18.88
C THR A 242 -15.24 -5.41 18.05
N VAL A 243 -14.73 -4.35 17.43
CA VAL A 243 -13.42 -4.34 16.77
C VAL A 243 -12.35 -3.99 17.79
N LYS A 244 -11.20 -4.67 17.72
CA LYS A 244 -10.00 -4.32 18.48
C LYS A 244 -8.80 -4.33 17.56
N LEU A 245 -7.94 -3.34 17.75
CA LEU A 245 -6.62 -3.27 17.12
C LEU A 245 -5.57 -3.35 18.21
N VAL A 246 -4.57 -4.21 18.03
CA VAL A 246 -3.44 -4.34 18.95
C VAL A 246 -2.11 -4.23 18.19
N ASP A 247 -1.09 -3.72 18.87
CA ASP A 247 0.28 -3.72 18.36
C ASP A 247 0.98 -5.08 18.57
N VAL A 248 2.25 -5.17 18.16
CA VAL A 248 3.08 -6.38 18.30
C VAL A 248 3.23 -6.84 19.76
N GLY A 249 3.14 -5.92 20.73
CA GLY A 249 3.18 -6.20 22.16
C GLY A 249 1.81 -6.49 22.77
N ASN A 250 0.78 -6.74 21.96
CA ASN A 250 -0.62 -6.88 22.38
C ASN A 250 -1.20 -5.66 23.11
N LYS A 251 -0.60 -4.47 22.97
CA LYS A 251 -1.15 -3.25 23.56
C LYS A 251 -2.32 -2.76 22.70
N PRO A 252 -3.47 -2.41 23.30
CA PRO A 252 -4.60 -1.85 22.56
C PRO A 252 -4.22 -0.53 21.88
N VAL A 253 -4.61 -0.40 20.61
CA VAL A 253 -4.48 0.84 19.84
C VAL A 253 -5.84 1.54 19.81
N PRO A 254 -5.92 2.82 20.18
CA PRO A 254 -7.18 3.58 20.14
C PRO A 254 -7.77 3.62 18.73
N LEU A 255 -9.04 3.25 18.62
CA LEU A 255 -9.81 3.31 17.37
C LEU A 255 -10.68 4.56 17.36
N ARG A 256 -10.81 5.17 16.18
CA ARG A 256 -11.84 6.16 15.88
C ARG A 256 -12.87 5.52 14.98
N MET A 257 -14.07 5.33 15.53
CA MET A 257 -15.18 4.71 14.83
C MET A 257 -15.98 5.77 14.07
N ALA A 258 -16.28 5.52 12.81
CA ALA A 258 -17.27 6.28 12.04
C ALA A 258 -18.68 5.69 12.26
N ASP A 259 -18.75 4.37 12.34
CA ASP A 259 -19.92 3.57 12.73
C ASP A 259 -19.45 2.25 13.36
N GLU A 260 -20.34 1.30 13.60
CA GLU A 260 -20.00 0.01 14.23
C GLU A 260 -19.03 -0.87 13.41
N THR A 261 -18.96 -0.64 12.10
CA THR A 261 -18.24 -1.46 11.13
C THR A 261 -17.11 -0.74 10.40
N HIS A 262 -17.07 0.59 10.49
CA HIS A 262 -16.06 1.42 9.86
C HIS A 262 -15.32 2.25 10.88
N GLY A 263 -14.01 2.32 10.73
CA GLY A 263 -13.19 3.18 11.56
C GLY A 263 -11.75 3.18 11.09
N TYR A 264 -10.92 3.88 11.86
CA TYR A 264 -9.50 3.90 11.62
C TYR A 264 -8.72 4.09 12.90
N ALA A 265 -7.42 3.83 12.84
CA ALA A 265 -6.48 4.16 13.91
C ALA A 265 -5.24 4.81 13.34
N ARG A 266 -4.70 5.78 14.06
CA ARG A 266 -3.33 6.26 13.83
C ARG A 266 -2.36 5.25 14.41
N VAL A 267 -1.32 4.93 13.65
CA VAL A 267 -0.35 3.90 14.00
C VAL A 267 1.08 4.36 13.75
N THR A 268 2.02 3.65 14.35
CA THR A 268 3.45 3.86 14.15
C THR A 268 3.86 3.33 12.78
N THR A 269 4.45 4.20 11.97
CA THR A 269 5.00 3.84 10.66
C THR A 269 6.01 2.71 10.78
N GLY A 270 5.92 1.70 9.91
CA GLY A 270 6.81 0.54 9.86
C GLY A 270 6.54 -0.51 10.95
N SER A 271 5.49 -0.36 11.76
CA SER A 271 5.12 -1.34 12.78
C SER A 271 4.07 -2.32 12.27
N ASP A 272 3.96 -3.46 12.96
CA ASP A 272 2.98 -4.51 12.68
C ASP A 272 1.82 -4.43 13.69
N TYR A 273 0.63 -4.84 13.25
CA TYR A 273 -0.62 -4.74 13.99
C TYR A 273 -1.53 -5.93 13.73
N ARG A 274 -2.47 -6.18 14.64
CA ARG A 274 -3.51 -7.20 14.49
C ARG A 274 -4.88 -6.57 14.71
N LEU A 275 -5.70 -6.60 13.67
CA LEU A 275 -7.09 -6.17 13.70
C LEU A 275 -7.96 -7.41 13.93
N GLY A 276 -8.76 -7.43 14.99
CA GLY A 276 -9.66 -8.52 15.30
C GLY A 276 -11.10 -8.07 15.49
N TRP A 277 -12.03 -8.94 15.14
CA TRP A 277 -13.46 -8.82 15.46
C TRP A 277 -13.80 -9.83 16.56
N TYR A 278 -14.49 -9.36 17.59
CA TYR A 278 -14.79 -10.10 18.80
C TYR A 278 -16.29 -10.08 19.06
N SER A 279 -16.93 -11.23 19.24
CA SER A 279 -18.34 -11.31 19.66
C SER A 279 -18.50 -10.98 21.16
N GLY A 280 -19.72 -10.75 21.64
CA GLY A 280 -20.02 -10.33 23.02
C GLY A 280 -19.49 -11.23 24.16
N SER A 281 -19.03 -12.44 23.87
CA SER A 281 -18.29 -13.33 24.80
C SER A 281 -16.77 -13.14 24.77
N LEU A 282 -16.26 -12.07 24.13
CA LEU A 282 -14.85 -11.83 23.82
C LEU A 282 -14.19 -12.94 22.98
N LYS A 283 -14.99 -13.82 22.37
CA LYS A 283 -14.50 -14.82 21.42
C LYS A 283 -14.10 -14.11 20.12
N LYS A 284 -12.84 -14.27 19.73
CA LYS A 284 -12.32 -13.76 18.47
C LYS A 284 -12.93 -14.55 17.31
N THR A 285 -13.68 -13.87 16.45
CA THR A 285 -14.40 -14.48 15.32
C THR A 285 -13.75 -14.23 13.97
N ALA A 286 -13.00 -13.13 13.84
CA ALA A 286 -12.15 -12.87 12.67
C ALA A 286 -10.90 -12.08 13.07
N GLU A 287 -9.81 -12.23 12.31
CA GLU A 287 -8.57 -11.52 12.54
C GLU A 287 -7.78 -11.29 11.25
N ARG A 288 -7.11 -10.15 11.18
CA ARG A 288 -6.15 -9.80 10.13
C ARG A 288 -4.84 -9.31 10.76
N VAL A 289 -3.74 -9.92 10.34
CA VAL A 289 -2.38 -9.41 10.63
C VAL A 289 -2.01 -8.40 9.56
N ILE A 290 -1.48 -7.27 9.98
CA ILE A 290 -1.11 -6.14 9.13
C ILE A 290 0.36 -5.82 9.42
N THR A 291 1.22 -5.85 8.42
CA THR A 291 2.67 -5.72 8.62
C THR A 291 3.22 -4.46 7.96
N GLN A 292 4.23 -3.86 8.58
CA GLN A 292 5.02 -2.75 8.04
C GLN A 292 4.15 -1.58 7.55
N VAL A 293 3.21 -1.13 8.38
CA VAL A 293 2.22 -0.14 7.97
C VAL A 293 2.89 1.16 7.57
N LYS A 294 2.56 1.66 6.38
CA LYS A 294 3.04 2.94 5.88
C LYS A 294 1.91 3.69 5.18
N GLY A 295 1.70 4.95 5.57
CA GLY A 295 0.64 5.76 4.99
C GLY A 295 -0.75 5.24 5.36
N LEU A 296 -1.69 5.29 4.43
CA LEU A 296 -3.05 4.81 4.57
C LEU A 296 -3.12 3.33 4.16
N HIS A 297 -3.23 2.45 5.15
CA HIS A 297 -3.42 1.03 4.94
C HIS A 297 -4.91 0.68 5.04
N LEU A 298 -5.47 0.15 3.95
CA LEU A 298 -6.89 -0.18 3.81
C LEU A 298 -7.12 -1.67 4.07
N VAL A 299 -8.03 -2.00 4.99
CA VAL A 299 -8.31 -3.39 5.40
C VAL A 299 -9.79 -3.67 5.41
N SER A 300 -10.23 -4.68 4.65
CA SER A 300 -11.56 -5.23 4.81
C SER A 300 -11.52 -6.55 5.56
N LEU A 301 -12.42 -6.70 6.53
CA LEU A 301 -12.58 -7.91 7.32
C LEU A 301 -13.99 -8.45 7.14
N THR A 302 -14.11 -9.63 6.54
CA THR A 302 -15.41 -10.33 6.44
C THR A 302 -15.58 -11.24 7.64
N VAL A 303 -16.61 -10.98 8.44
CA VAL A 303 -16.98 -11.82 9.57
C VAL A 303 -17.87 -12.93 9.06
N THR A 304 -17.29 -14.11 8.90
CA THR A 304 -18.08 -15.32 8.67
C THR A 304 -18.45 -15.86 10.05
N GLU A 305 -19.72 -15.75 10.42
CA GLU A 305 -20.23 -16.45 11.61
C GLU A 305 -19.99 -17.95 11.43
N PRO A 306 -19.53 -18.69 12.45
CA PRO A 306 -19.63 -20.13 12.42
C PRO A 306 -21.12 -20.47 12.35
N SER A 307 -21.59 -20.90 11.17
CA SER A 307 -22.91 -21.49 11.02
C SER A 307 -23.11 -22.51 12.15
N PRO A 308 -24.27 -22.53 12.85
CA PRO A 308 -24.52 -23.54 13.85
C PRO A 308 -24.29 -24.89 13.17
N LEU A 309 -23.37 -25.68 13.73
CA LEU A 309 -23.15 -27.07 13.31
C LEU A 309 -24.53 -27.70 13.16
N PRO A 310 -24.90 -28.22 11.98
CA PRO A 310 -26.13 -28.98 11.84
C PRO A 310 -26.13 -30.01 12.97
N ALA A 311 -27.22 -30.05 13.74
CA ALA A 311 -27.40 -31.01 14.83
C ALA A 311 -26.86 -32.37 14.38
N ALA A 312 -25.98 -32.95 15.20
CA ALA A 312 -25.18 -34.14 14.92
C ALA A 312 -25.83 -35.01 13.85
N ARG A 313 -25.27 -34.98 12.63
CA ARG A 313 -25.71 -35.89 11.58
C ARG A 313 -25.61 -37.31 12.14
N PRO A 314 -26.62 -38.16 11.96
CA PRO A 314 -26.48 -39.58 12.27
C PRO A 314 -25.25 -40.12 11.53
N PRO A 315 -24.55 -41.12 12.08
CA PRO A 315 -23.34 -41.66 11.47
C PRO A 315 -23.62 -41.98 10.00
N LEU A 316 -22.77 -41.47 9.11
CA LEU A 316 -22.87 -41.62 7.68
C LEU A 316 -22.74 -43.11 7.30
N SER A 317 -23.87 -43.81 7.28
CA SER A 317 -24.04 -45.02 6.47
C SER A 317 -24.24 -44.58 5.03
N GLY A 318 -23.14 -44.28 4.35
CA GLY A 318 -23.15 -43.90 2.94
C GLY A 318 -21.78 -43.40 2.52
N THR A 319 -21.13 -44.16 1.63
CA THR A 319 -19.86 -43.83 1.00
C THR A 319 -19.90 -42.41 0.44
N VAL A 320 -19.26 -41.47 1.15
CA VAL A 320 -19.08 -40.11 0.66
C VAL A 320 -18.12 -40.18 -0.54
N ALA A 321 -18.60 -39.80 -1.72
CA ALA A 321 -17.75 -39.67 -2.89
C ALA A 321 -16.67 -38.62 -2.61
N ILE A 322 -15.41 -39.07 -2.55
CA ILE A 322 -14.22 -38.26 -2.36
C ILE A 322 -14.08 -37.33 -3.57
N PRO A 323 -14.06 -35.99 -3.43
CA PRO A 323 -13.69 -35.14 -4.55
C PRO A 323 -12.24 -35.41 -4.93
N ALA A 324 -12.04 -35.92 -6.15
CA ALA A 324 -10.76 -36.30 -6.72
C ALA A 324 -9.72 -35.17 -6.67
N ALA A 325 -8.44 -35.60 -6.61
CA ALA A 325 -7.23 -34.81 -6.49
C ALA A 325 -7.30 -33.40 -7.12
N ARG A 326 -6.78 -32.39 -6.40
CA ARG A 326 -6.70 -31.01 -6.88
C ARG A 326 -5.35 -30.74 -7.50
N THR A 327 -5.33 -30.03 -8.63
CA THR A 327 -4.11 -29.72 -9.38
C THR A 327 -3.84 -28.22 -9.37
N ILE A 328 -2.59 -27.84 -9.13
CA ILE A 328 -2.10 -26.46 -9.16
C ILE A 328 -1.03 -26.36 -10.25
N LEU A 329 -1.10 -25.34 -11.10
CA LEU A 329 -0.17 -25.13 -12.20
C LEU A 329 0.88 -24.06 -11.87
N PHE A 330 2.08 -24.23 -12.41
CA PHE A 330 3.22 -23.33 -12.23
C PHE A 330 3.83 -22.91 -13.56
N SER A 331 4.34 -21.68 -13.60
CA SER A 331 5.16 -21.19 -14.71
C SER A 331 6.51 -21.92 -14.78
N GLN A 332 7.14 -21.89 -15.96
CA GLN A 332 8.43 -22.53 -16.18
C GLN A 332 9.49 -22.00 -15.21
N SER A 333 10.30 -22.91 -14.65
CA SER A 333 11.39 -22.60 -13.71
C SER A 333 10.99 -21.83 -12.44
N GLN A 334 9.71 -21.72 -12.14
CA GLN A 334 9.19 -20.98 -10.99
C GLN A 334 8.45 -21.87 -10.00
N TYR A 335 8.47 -21.47 -8.73
CA TYR A 335 7.71 -22.06 -7.64
C TYR A 335 6.77 -21.04 -6.96
N GLU A 336 6.61 -19.86 -7.54
CA GLU A 336 5.70 -18.84 -7.03
C GLU A 336 4.23 -19.21 -7.30
N LEU A 337 3.39 -19.04 -6.28
CA LEU A 337 1.96 -19.28 -6.40
C LEU A 337 1.27 -18.08 -7.06
N SER A 338 0.64 -18.32 -8.21
CA SER A 338 -0.26 -17.37 -8.87
C SER A 338 -1.51 -17.08 -8.03
N LEU A 339 -2.23 -16.01 -8.35
CA LEU A 339 -3.47 -15.66 -7.65
C LEU A 339 -4.52 -16.80 -7.71
N SER A 340 -4.67 -17.44 -8.86
CA SER A 340 -5.59 -18.57 -9.05
C SER A 340 -5.17 -19.81 -8.24
N ALA A 341 -3.87 -20.08 -8.16
CA ALA A 341 -3.33 -21.13 -7.29
C ALA A 341 -3.64 -20.86 -5.81
N ARG A 342 -3.48 -19.61 -5.36
CA ARG A 342 -3.81 -19.18 -3.99
C ARG A 342 -5.29 -19.33 -3.66
N GLN A 343 -6.20 -18.99 -4.57
CA GLN A 343 -7.64 -19.19 -4.41
C GLN A 343 -8.03 -20.68 -4.29
N THR A 344 -7.41 -21.52 -5.12
CA THR A 344 -7.60 -22.98 -5.04
C THR A 344 -7.11 -23.52 -3.70
N LEU A 345 -5.93 -23.08 -3.25
CA LEU A 345 -5.36 -23.47 -1.97
C LEU A 345 -6.17 -22.95 -0.77
N ASP A 346 -6.76 -21.76 -0.86
CA ASP A 346 -7.66 -21.25 0.17
C ASP A 346 -8.89 -22.16 0.34
N SER A 347 -9.42 -22.69 -0.77
CA SER A 347 -10.51 -23.67 -0.76
C SER A 347 -10.09 -25.01 -0.14
N VAL A 348 -8.87 -25.49 -0.47
CA VAL A 348 -8.31 -26.72 0.11
C VAL A 348 -8.07 -26.56 1.62
N ALA A 349 -7.48 -25.44 2.04
CA ALA A 349 -7.23 -25.15 3.45
C ALA A 349 -8.53 -25.04 4.24
N TYR A 350 -9.55 -24.40 3.67
CA TYR A 350 -10.88 -24.35 4.26
C TYR A 350 -11.43 -25.77 4.48
N TRP A 351 -11.40 -26.62 3.45
CA TRP A 351 -11.92 -27.99 3.53
C TRP A 351 -11.15 -28.85 4.55
N LEU A 352 -9.81 -28.80 4.56
CA LEU A 352 -8.99 -29.55 5.53
C LEU A 352 -9.27 -29.13 6.99
N LYS A 353 -9.59 -27.86 7.23
CA LYS A 353 -9.98 -27.40 8.57
C LYS A 353 -11.34 -27.95 9.01
N GLN A 354 -12.24 -28.24 8.07
CA GLN A 354 -13.55 -28.84 8.36
C GLN A 354 -13.51 -30.36 8.52
N ASN A 355 -12.45 -31.02 8.06
CA ASN A 355 -12.31 -32.48 8.07
C ASN A 355 -10.99 -32.86 8.78
N PRO A 356 -10.92 -32.73 10.13
CA PRO A 356 -9.69 -32.95 10.90
C PRO A 356 -9.09 -34.35 10.76
N GLU A 357 -9.92 -35.35 10.44
CA GLU A 357 -9.55 -36.74 10.17
C GLU A 357 -8.89 -36.96 8.80
N MET A 358 -8.69 -35.90 8.02
CA MET A 358 -8.10 -35.97 6.68
C MET A 358 -6.70 -35.36 6.66
N LYS A 359 -5.80 -35.95 5.88
CA LYS A 359 -4.46 -35.49 5.56
C LYS A 359 -4.35 -35.11 4.10
N ALA A 360 -3.36 -34.29 3.75
CA ALA A 360 -3.07 -33.93 2.37
C ALA A 360 -1.67 -34.42 1.94
N GLN A 361 -1.63 -35.23 0.89
CA GLN A 361 -0.41 -35.59 0.20
C GLN A 361 -0.21 -34.64 -0.99
N ILE A 362 0.90 -33.92 -0.98
CA ILE A 362 1.24 -32.86 -1.92
C ILE A 362 2.45 -33.33 -2.74
N THR A 363 2.23 -33.57 -4.03
CA THR A 363 3.25 -34.08 -4.94
C THR A 363 3.54 -33.07 -6.03
N GLY A 364 4.79 -32.59 -6.10
CA GLY A 364 5.25 -31.67 -7.14
C GLY A 364 5.83 -32.39 -8.35
N PHE A 365 5.59 -31.81 -9.53
CA PHE A 365 6.08 -32.28 -10.83
C PHE A 365 6.65 -31.12 -11.67
N THR A 366 7.49 -31.46 -12.64
CA THR A 366 8.02 -30.57 -13.68
C THR A 366 7.76 -31.15 -15.07
N ASP A 367 8.01 -30.34 -16.11
CA ASP A 367 8.25 -30.89 -17.45
C ASP A 367 9.66 -31.50 -17.53
N ASN A 368 10.01 -32.08 -18.69
CA ASN A 368 11.30 -32.72 -18.94
C ASN A 368 12.39 -31.76 -19.44
N VAL A 369 12.17 -30.44 -19.38
CA VAL A 369 13.14 -29.46 -19.88
C VAL A 369 14.19 -29.18 -18.80
N GLY A 370 15.47 -29.28 -19.15
CA GLY A 370 16.58 -28.95 -18.27
C GLY A 370 17.19 -30.16 -17.55
N ASN A 371 17.90 -29.90 -16.45
CA ASN A 371 18.61 -30.93 -15.70
C ASN A 371 17.63 -31.70 -14.78
N PRO A 372 17.57 -33.05 -14.84
CA PRO A 372 16.66 -33.85 -14.02
C PRO A 372 16.84 -33.66 -12.50
N GLY A 373 18.08 -33.48 -12.04
CA GLY A 373 18.38 -33.20 -10.64
C GLY A 373 17.81 -31.86 -10.17
N LEU A 374 17.98 -30.81 -10.98
CA LEU A 374 17.39 -29.49 -10.71
C LEU A 374 15.86 -29.52 -10.78
N ASN A 375 15.30 -30.30 -11.69
CA ASN A 375 13.86 -30.50 -11.82
C ASN A 375 13.26 -31.20 -10.59
N LYS A 376 13.96 -32.20 -10.05
CA LYS A 376 13.59 -32.82 -8.78
C LYS A 376 13.57 -31.79 -7.65
N THR A 377 14.64 -31.02 -7.47
CA THR A 377 14.70 -29.95 -6.45
C THR A 377 13.60 -28.91 -6.64
N LEU A 378 13.33 -28.47 -7.88
CA LEU A 378 12.27 -27.51 -8.19
C LEU A 378 10.89 -28.05 -7.82
N SER A 379 10.62 -29.32 -8.13
CA SER A 379 9.36 -29.98 -7.77
C SER A 379 9.17 -30.10 -6.25
N GLU A 380 10.25 -30.32 -5.49
CA GLU A 380 10.25 -30.34 -4.02
C GLU A 380 9.95 -28.94 -3.46
N PHE A 381 10.55 -27.88 -4.03
CA PHE A 381 10.24 -26.51 -3.65
C PHE A 381 8.77 -26.14 -3.89
N ARG A 382 8.19 -26.56 -5.02
CA ARG A 382 6.76 -26.34 -5.31
C ARG A 382 5.84 -27.03 -4.29
N ALA A 383 6.19 -28.25 -3.88
CA ALA A 383 5.48 -28.96 -2.82
C ALA A 383 5.62 -28.22 -1.47
N LYS A 384 6.83 -27.80 -1.09
CA LYS A 384 7.09 -27.05 0.15
C LYS A 384 6.36 -25.70 0.20
N VAL A 385 6.35 -24.95 -0.89
CA VAL A 385 5.63 -23.65 -0.96
C VAL A 385 4.12 -23.87 -0.83
N THR A 386 3.61 -24.96 -1.40
CA THR A 386 2.20 -25.35 -1.25
C THR A 386 1.87 -25.71 0.19
N ILE A 387 2.72 -26.49 0.86
CA ILE A 387 2.59 -26.81 2.29
C ILE A 387 2.62 -25.52 3.12
N HIS A 388 3.64 -24.69 2.95
CA HIS A 388 3.80 -23.45 3.70
C HIS A 388 2.57 -22.55 3.55
N TYR A 389 2.01 -22.47 2.34
CA TYR A 389 0.78 -21.72 2.10
C TYR A 389 -0.40 -22.31 2.88
N LEU A 390 -0.61 -23.63 2.86
CA LEU A 390 -1.68 -24.29 3.62
C LEU A 390 -1.50 -24.13 5.13
N THR A 391 -0.28 -24.25 5.64
CA THR A 391 0.07 -24.03 7.05
C THR A 391 -0.21 -22.59 7.47
N ALA A 392 0.16 -21.61 6.64
CA ALA A 392 -0.16 -20.20 6.88
C ALA A 392 -1.69 -19.90 6.89
N ARG A 393 -2.50 -20.78 6.29
CA ARG A 393 -3.98 -20.73 6.34
C ARG A 393 -4.59 -21.57 7.47
N GLY A 394 -3.75 -22.09 8.37
CA GLY A 394 -4.13 -22.75 9.61
C GLY A 394 -4.34 -24.26 9.50
N VAL A 395 -3.79 -24.93 8.47
CA VAL A 395 -3.74 -26.40 8.44
C VAL A 395 -2.52 -26.86 9.25
N PRO A 396 -2.69 -27.76 10.25
CA PRO A 396 -1.56 -28.31 11.00
C PRO A 396 -0.54 -29.01 10.10
N ASP A 397 0.76 -28.79 10.37
CA ASP A 397 1.86 -29.29 9.54
C ASP A 397 1.97 -30.83 9.52
N ASP A 398 1.64 -31.47 10.65
CA ASP A 398 1.57 -32.93 10.81
C ASP A 398 0.50 -33.61 9.93
N ARG A 399 -0.40 -32.82 9.33
CA ARG A 399 -1.42 -33.29 8.39
C ARG A 399 -1.03 -33.11 6.92
N LEU A 400 0.15 -32.55 6.65
CA LEU A 400 0.63 -32.22 5.31
C LEU A 400 1.89 -33.02 5.00
N VAL A 401 1.89 -33.78 3.91
CA VAL A 401 3.06 -34.56 3.47
C VAL A 401 3.46 -34.13 2.07
N GLY A 402 4.70 -33.67 1.91
CA GLY A 402 5.22 -33.13 0.64
C GLY A 402 6.31 -33.99 0.03
N ARG A 403 6.25 -34.19 -1.29
CA ARG A 403 7.36 -34.78 -2.06
C ARG A 403 7.45 -34.16 -3.46
N GLY A 404 8.65 -34.13 -4.02
CA GLY A 404 8.88 -33.75 -5.41
C GLY A 404 9.33 -34.97 -6.24
N LEU A 405 8.70 -35.16 -7.40
CA LEU A 405 9.03 -36.26 -8.32
C LEU A 405 9.79 -35.80 -9.58
N GLY A 406 10.08 -34.51 -9.71
CA GLY A 406 10.68 -33.95 -10.92
C GLY A 406 9.78 -34.20 -12.13
N ASP A 407 10.37 -34.68 -13.22
CA ASP A 407 9.69 -35.02 -14.47
C ASP A 407 9.15 -36.47 -14.50
N GLN A 408 9.27 -37.20 -13.39
CA GLN A 408 8.78 -38.57 -13.27
C GLN A 408 7.25 -38.55 -13.16
N SER A 409 6.56 -39.26 -14.05
CA SER A 409 5.08 -39.32 -14.17
C SER A 409 4.42 -38.05 -14.75
N PRO A 410 4.69 -37.74 -16.03
CA PRO A 410 4.04 -36.62 -16.73
C PRO A 410 2.53 -36.86 -16.87
N ALA A 411 1.73 -35.80 -16.71
CA ALA A 411 0.28 -35.82 -16.95
C ALA A 411 -0.08 -35.74 -18.44
N ALA A 412 0.86 -35.30 -19.29
CA ALA A 412 0.71 -35.24 -20.74
C ALA A 412 2.09 -35.46 -21.42
N PRO A 413 2.17 -35.86 -22.70
CA PRO A 413 3.44 -35.97 -23.42
C PRO A 413 4.23 -34.65 -23.42
N ASN A 414 5.54 -34.66 -23.25
CA ASN A 414 6.35 -33.43 -23.23
C ASN A 414 6.71 -32.88 -24.64
N ASP A 415 5.84 -33.11 -25.62
CA ASP A 415 6.05 -32.82 -27.04
C ASP A 415 5.69 -31.36 -27.43
N THR A 416 4.73 -30.75 -26.74
CA THR A 416 4.24 -29.40 -27.02
C THR A 416 4.26 -28.54 -25.77
N GLU A 417 4.37 -27.22 -25.94
CA GLU A 417 4.37 -26.30 -24.78
C GLU A 417 3.07 -26.38 -23.99
N ALA A 418 1.93 -26.54 -24.67
CA ALA A 418 0.64 -26.73 -24.02
C ALA A 418 0.60 -27.96 -23.10
N ASN A 419 1.25 -29.06 -23.49
CA ASN A 419 1.37 -30.24 -22.64
C ASN A 419 2.40 -30.07 -21.52
N LYS A 420 3.51 -29.36 -21.78
CA LYS A 420 4.51 -29.05 -20.74
C LYS A 420 3.92 -28.22 -19.61
N VAL A 421 3.04 -27.25 -19.90
CA VAL A 421 2.27 -26.50 -18.88
C VAL A 421 1.52 -27.45 -17.93
N ARG A 422 0.90 -28.51 -18.47
CA ARG A 422 0.16 -29.50 -17.66
C ARG A 422 1.09 -30.34 -16.78
N ASN A 423 2.34 -30.53 -17.20
CA ASN A 423 3.34 -31.28 -16.42
C ASN A 423 3.96 -30.44 -15.31
N ARG A 424 4.01 -29.11 -15.45
CA ARG A 424 4.44 -28.17 -14.41
C ARG A 424 3.35 -27.97 -13.34
N ARG A 425 3.11 -29.00 -12.54
CA ARG A 425 1.99 -29.03 -11.60
C ARG A 425 2.36 -29.49 -10.19
N VAL A 426 1.48 -29.22 -9.25
CA VAL A 426 1.40 -29.88 -7.95
C VAL A 426 0.04 -30.55 -7.84
N GLU A 427 0.03 -31.81 -7.44
CA GLU A 427 -1.18 -32.57 -7.13
C GLU A 427 -1.38 -32.66 -5.62
N ILE A 428 -2.61 -32.45 -5.17
CA ILE A 428 -3.02 -32.57 -3.79
C ILE A 428 -4.05 -33.70 -3.69
N LYS A 429 -3.67 -34.77 -3.01
CA LYS A 429 -4.56 -35.90 -2.68
C LYS A 429 -4.99 -35.80 -1.21
N LEU A 430 -6.29 -35.89 -0.98
CA LEU A 430 -6.87 -35.87 0.36
C LEU A 430 -7.10 -37.33 0.80
N LEU A 431 -6.53 -37.71 1.94
CA LEU A 431 -6.50 -39.10 2.42
C LEU A 431 -6.99 -39.15 3.87
N PRO A 432 -7.73 -40.19 4.30
CA PRO A 432 -8.06 -40.38 5.71
C PRO A 432 -6.81 -40.59 6.57
N ASP A 433 -6.86 -40.20 7.84
CA ASP A 433 -5.76 -40.33 8.80
C ASP A 433 -5.35 -41.80 9.06
N SER A 434 -6.29 -42.73 8.87
CA SER A 434 -6.07 -44.18 8.92
C SER A 434 -5.24 -44.74 7.75
N PHE A 435 -4.92 -43.93 6.74
CA PHE A 435 -4.14 -44.35 5.58
C PHE A 435 -2.64 -44.45 5.91
N THR A 436 -2.14 -45.68 6.03
CA THR A 436 -0.75 -45.99 6.47
C THR A 436 0.32 -45.82 5.38
N GLY A 437 -0.04 -45.46 4.14
CA GLY A 437 0.87 -45.35 3.00
C GLY A 437 1.56 -43.98 2.81
N LEU A 438 1.65 -43.15 3.86
CA LEU A 438 2.21 -41.79 3.79
C LEU A 438 3.71 -41.69 4.14
N LYS A 439 4.36 -42.79 4.52
CA LYS A 439 5.80 -42.84 4.81
C LYS A 439 6.64 -43.16 3.58
#